data_AF-A0A0D5C366-F1
#
_entry.id   AF-A0A0D5C366-F1
#
_cell.length_a   1.000
_cell.length_b   1.000
_cell.length_c   1.000
_cell.angle_alpha   90.00
_cell.angle_beta   90.00
_cell.angle_gamma   90.00
#
_symmetry.space_group_name_H-M   'P 1'
#
loop_
_entity.id
_entity.type
_entity.pdbx_description
1 polymer ?
#
loop_
_entity_poly.entity_id
_entity_poly.type
_entity_poly.pdbx_seq_one_letter_code
_entity_poly.pdbx_strand_id
1 'polypeptide(L)'
;MPLDKILDTELYASSHNSTVLHVKGKPVACIVDNDPNNEMLFKSISANDLLKASLIGFLNKHDDFGLLMGFKLKIQTDSSFFEYTVYPSDDFVETVIFDESIFIINEKLDHLFSLKKIMTTQFIKTKTEFDKLKKQITQNT
;
A
#
# COMPACT_ATOMS: atom_id res chain seq x y z
N MET A 1 -5.97 18.20 1.64
CA MET A 1 -6.54 18.26 3.01
C MET A 1 -5.57 19.01 3.92
N PRO A 2 -5.97 19.56 5.10
CA PRO A 2 -4.99 20.09 6.05
C PRO A 2 -4.03 18.97 6.45
N LEU A 3 -2.75 19.29 6.65
CA LEU A 3 -1.79 18.40 7.32
C LEU A 3 -2.18 18.34 8.80
N ASP A 4 -3.29 17.67 9.10
CA ASP A 4 -3.72 17.46 10.47
C ASP A 4 -2.61 16.65 11.15
N LYS A 5 -2.07 17.20 12.26
CA LYS A 5 -1.21 16.42 13.15
C LYS A 5 -1.98 15.15 13.49
N ILE A 6 -1.42 14.00 13.12
CA ILE A 6 -2.02 12.70 13.40
C ILE A 6 -2.17 12.61 14.92
N LEU A 7 -3.40 12.70 15.40
CA LEU A 7 -3.73 12.64 16.83
C LEU A 7 -3.51 11.25 17.41
N ASP A 8 -3.42 10.23 16.55
CA ASP A 8 -3.34 8.82 16.92
C ASP A 8 -2.29 8.11 16.05
N THR A 9 -1.03 8.20 16.46
CA THR A 9 0.14 7.69 15.72
C THR A 9 0.12 6.18 15.54
N GLU A 10 -0.55 5.45 16.44
CA GLU A 10 -0.68 3.99 16.39
C GLU A 10 -1.50 3.53 15.18
N LEU A 11 -2.53 4.28 14.79
CA LEU A 11 -3.38 3.94 13.65
C LEU A 11 -2.64 3.98 12.30
N TYR A 12 -1.49 4.63 12.25
CA TYR A 12 -0.67 4.79 11.05
C TYR A 12 0.71 4.13 11.19
N ALA A 13 0.96 3.39 12.26
CA ALA A 13 2.14 2.56 12.37
C ALA A 13 2.18 1.55 11.20
N SER A 14 3.35 1.40 10.59
CA SER A 14 3.55 0.43 9.51
C SER A 14 3.25 -0.96 10.03
N SER A 15 2.30 -1.67 9.41
CA SER A 15 2.02 -3.06 9.75
C SER A 15 2.75 -4.03 8.84
N HIS A 16 3.02 -3.64 7.59
CA HIS A 16 3.63 -4.51 6.58
C HIS A 16 4.71 -3.77 5.80
N ASN A 17 5.67 -4.53 5.27
CA ASN A 17 6.69 -4.04 4.35
C ASN A 17 6.20 -4.16 2.90
N SER A 18 6.77 -3.35 2.01
CA SER A 18 6.53 -3.43 0.59
C SER A 18 7.82 -3.45 -0.23
N THR A 19 7.75 -4.02 -1.42
CA THR A 19 8.87 -4.14 -2.34
C THR A 19 8.38 -4.19 -3.79
N VAL A 20 9.28 -4.00 -4.74
CA VAL A 20 9.02 -4.20 -6.18
C VAL A 20 9.85 -5.38 -6.66
N LEU A 21 9.18 -6.41 -7.17
CA LEU A 21 9.82 -7.56 -7.81
C LEU A 21 9.80 -7.39 -9.34
N HIS A 22 10.77 -8.00 -10.01
CA HIS A 22 10.83 -7.99 -11.48
C HIS A 22 10.51 -9.39 -12.02
N VAL A 23 9.25 -9.59 -12.42
CA VAL A 23 8.78 -10.87 -12.97
C VAL A 23 8.83 -10.79 -14.49
N LYS A 24 9.71 -11.58 -15.12
CA LYS A 24 9.92 -11.58 -16.58
C LYS A 24 10.23 -10.19 -17.14
N GLY A 25 11.00 -9.39 -16.40
CA GLY A 25 11.36 -8.03 -16.78
C GLY A 25 10.27 -6.98 -16.55
N LYS A 26 9.10 -7.35 -16.01
CA LYS A 26 8.04 -6.41 -15.63
C LYS A 26 8.10 -6.12 -14.12
N PRO A 27 8.11 -4.85 -13.68
CA PRO A 27 7.99 -4.53 -12.25
C PRO A 27 6.61 -4.94 -11.73
N VAL A 28 6.58 -5.43 -10.49
CA VAL A 28 5.38 -5.91 -9.80
C VAL A 28 5.44 -5.42 -8.36
N ALA A 29 4.40 -4.70 -7.94
CA ALA A 29 4.26 -4.17 -6.59
C ALA A 29 3.84 -5.29 -5.63
N CYS A 30 4.64 -5.50 -4.57
CA CYS A 30 4.44 -6.56 -3.60
C CYS A 30 4.36 -6.03 -2.17
N ILE A 31 3.42 -6.55 -1.37
CA ILE A 31 3.37 -6.41 0.08
C ILE A 31 3.79 -7.75 0.69
N VAL A 32 4.64 -7.70 1.73
CA VAL A 32 5.13 -8.89 2.42
C VAL A 32 4.23 -9.17 3.63
N ASP A 33 3.54 -10.32 3.62
CA ASP A 33 2.70 -10.83 4.70
C ASP A 33 3.22 -12.20 5.14
N ASN A 34 3.53 -12.31 6.44
CA ASN A 34 4.07 -13.53 7.05
C ASN A 34 3.14 -14.15 8.07
N ASP A 35 1.89 -13.66 8.19
CA ASP A 35 0.93 -14.27 9.10
C ASP A 35 0.46 -15.61 8.50
N PRO A 36 0.77 -16.75 9.15
CA PRO A 36 0.38 -18.06 8.64
C PRO A 36 -1.15 -18.23 8.58
N ASN A 37 -1.92 -17.47 9.37
CA ASN A 37 -3.38 -17.48 9.30
C ASN A 37 -3.87 -16.84 7.99
N ASN A 38 -3.21 -15.77 7.55
CA ASN A 38 -3.52 -15.09 6.30
C ASN A 38 -3.21 -15.98 5.09
N GLU A 39 -2.14 -16.78 5.13
CA GLU A 39 -1.81 -17.73 4.06
C GLU A 39 -2.94 -18.75 3.83
N MET A 40 -3.48 -19.35 4.90
CA MET A 40 -4.60 -20.28 4.78
C MET A 40 -5.86 -19.60 4.25
N LEU A 41 -6.13 -18.38 4.72
CA LEU A 41 -7.25 -17.57 4.25
C LEU A 41 -7.13 -17.22 2.77
N PHE A 42 -5.98 -16.72 2.30
CA PHE A 42 -5.77 -16.40 0.89
C PHE A 42 -5.97 -17.60 -0.03
N LYS A 43 -5.53 -18.79 0.38
CA LYS A 43 -5.80 -20.03 -0.37
C LYS A 43 -7.31 -20.28 -0.52
N SER A 44 -8.09 -20.09 0.54
CA SER A 44 -9.55 -20.25 0.50
C SER A 44 -10.29 -19.18 -0.30
N ILE A 45 -9.78 -17.95 -0.30
CA ILE A 45 -10.43 -16.78 -0.92
C ILE A 45 -10.07 -16.64 -2.41
N SER A 46 -8.89 -17.11 -2.83
CA SER A 46 -8.42 -17.07 -4.23
C SER A 46 -9.33 -17.76 -5.26
N ALA A 47 -10.35 -18.49 -4.80
CA ALA A 47 -11.37 -19.13 -5.62
C ALA A 47 -12.62 -18.26 -5.90
N ASN A 48 -12.71 -17.04 -5.34
CA ASN A 48 -13.91 -16.21 -5.38
C ASN A 48 -13.64 -14.84 -6.05
N ASP A 49 -14.34 -14.54 -7.15
CA ASP A 49 -14.11 -13.36 -8.01
C ASP A 49 -14.68 -12.03 -7.46
N LEU A 50 -15.33 -12.04 -6.29
CA LEU A 50 -16.08 -10.89 -5.75
C LEU A 50 -15.30 -10.01 -4.75
N LEU A 51 -13.99 -10.17 -4.67
CA LEU A 51 -13.17 -9.49 -3.69
C LEU A 51 -13.15 -7.97 -3.89
N LYS A 52 -13.53 -7.25 -2.83
CA LYS A 52 -13.49 -5.78 -2.81
C LYS A 52 -12.23 -5.35 -2.10
N ALA A 53 -11.37 -4.64 -2.82
CA ALA A 53 -10.21 -3.98 -2.23
C ALA A 53 -10.29 -2.47 -2.40
N SER A 54 -9.80 -1.73 -1.41
CA SER A 54 -9.64 -0.28 -1.50
C SER A 54 -8.25 0.13 -1.05
N LEU A 55 -7.66 1.08 -1.79
CA LEU A 55 -6.33 1.63 -1.55
C LEU A 55 -6.47 3.11 -1.21
N ILE A 56 -6.20 3.48 0.04
CA ILE A 56 -6.37 4.84 0.54
C ILE A 56 -5.02 5.39 0.93
N GLY A 57 -4.50 6.32 0.13
CA GLY A 57 -3.25 7.02 0.45
C GLY A 57 -3.46 8.08 1.54
N PHE A 58 -2.47 8.25 2.40
CA PHE A 58 -2.40 9.31 3.40
C PHE A 58 -1.00 9.94 3.42
N LEU A 59 -0.92 11.15 3.97
CA LEU A 59 0.36 11.83 4.20
C LEU A 59 0.62 11.87 5.71
N ASN A 60 1.86 11.66 6.11
CA ASN A 60 2.29 11.77 7.49
C ASN A 60 3.48 12.73 7.58
N LYS A 61 3.67 13.37 8.72
CA LYS A 61 4.87 14.15 9.04
C LYS A 61 5.54 13.51 10.24
N HIS A 62 6.72 12.95 10.03
CA HIS A 62 7.57 12.43 11.07
C HIS A 62 8.62 13.48 11.46
N ASP A 63 8.95 13.57 12.75
CA ASP A 63 9.91 14.55 13.24
C ASP A 63 11.32 14.31 12.64
N ASP A 64 11.76 13.04 12.60
CA ASP A 64 13.05 12.66 11.99
C ASP A 64 13.03 12.48 10.47
N PHE A 65 11.98 11.86 9.91
CA PHE A 65 11.94 11.48 8.48
C PHE A 65 11.22 12.51 7.58
N GLY A 66 10.67 13.57 8.16
CA GLY A 66 9.97 14.63 7.42
C GLY A 66 8.61 14.18 6.85
N LEU A 67 8.23 14.73 5.70
CA LEU A 67 6.98 14.39 5.03
C LEU A 67 7.08 12.99 4.42
N LEU A 68 6.16 12.12 4.80
CA LEU A 68 6.03 10.74 4.34
C LEU A 68 4.68 10.53 3.64
N MET A 69 4.66 9.61 2.67
CA MET A 69 3.44 9.11 2.07
C MET A 69 3.27 7.65 2.45
N GLY A 70 2.09 7.29 2.93
CA GLY A 70 1.70 5.92 3.19
C GLY A 70 0.36 5.59 2.54
N PHE A 71 -0.05 4.33 2.64
CA PHE A 71 -1.41 3.93 2.29
C PHE A 71 -1.95 2.88 3.23
N LYS A 72 -3.28 2.82 3.29
CA LYS A 72 -4.03 1.71 3.83
C LYS A 72 -4.63 0.88 2.70
N LEU A 73 -4.25 -0.38 2.61
CA LEU A 73 -4.88 -1.36 1.74
C LEU A 73 -5.88 -2.15 2.56
N LYS A 74 -7.15 -2.08 2.16
CA LYS A 74 -8.25 -2.76 2.82
C LYS A 74 -8.81 -3.82 1.90
N ILE A 75 -8.78 -5.08 2.31
CA ILE A 75 -9.31 -6.21 1.55
C ILE A 75 -10.52 -6.74 2.31
N GLN A 76 -11.70 -6.67 1.70
CA GLN A 76 -12.93 -7.20 2.25
C GLN A 76 -13.30 -8.50 1.55
N THR A 77 -13.61 -9.50 2.37
CA THR A 77 -14.10 -10.82 1.97
C THR A 77 -15.47 -11.06 2.61
N ASP A 78 -16.14 -12.15 2.24
CA ASP A 78 -17.47 -12.46 2.78
C ASP A 78 -17.46 -12.69 4.30
N SER A 79 -16.34 -13.15 4.85
CA SER A 79 -16.21 -13.55 6.27
C SER A 79 -15.18 -12.75 7.06
N SER A 80 -14.35 -11.93 6.41
CA SER A 80 -13.19 -11.30 7.05
C SER A 80 -12.75 -10.01 6.34
N PHE A 81 -12.00 -9.18 7.08
CA PHE A 81 -11.45 -7.93 6.60
C PHE A 81 -9.96 -7.83 6.98
N PHE A 82 -9.14 -7.42 6.01
CA PHE A 82 -7.70 -7.23 6.19
C PHE A 82 -7.36 -5.76 5.99
N GLU A 83 -6.52 -5.20 6.85
CA GLU A 83 -6.00 -3.83 6.72
C GLU A 83 -4.48 -3.82 6.82
N TYR A 84 -3.85 -3.33 5.77
CA TYR A 84 -2.40 -3.15 5.69
C TYR A 84 -2.06 -1.68 5.69
N THR A 85 -1.19 -1.26 6.60
CA THR A 85 -0.61 0.09 6.61
C THR A 85 0.83 -0.02 6.13
N VAL A 86 1.14 0.67 5.04
CA VAL A 86 2.43 0.56 4.35
C VAL A 86 2.95 1.96 4.01
N TYR A 87 4.26 2.16 4.21
CA TYR A 87 5.00 3.30 3.68
C TYR A 87 5.85 2.86 2.48
N PRO A 88 5.35 3.03 1.24
CA PRO A 88 6.01 2.49 0.05
C PRO A 88 7.20 3.33 -0.43
N SER A 89 8.04 2.71 -1.26
CA SER A 89 9.02 3.44 -2.09
C SER A 89 8.33 4.14 -3.27
N ASP A 90 9.02 5.12 -3.87
CA ASP A 90 8.54 5.80 -5.08
C ASP A 90 8.28 4.79 -6.22
N ASP A 91 9.21 3.83 -6.44
CA ASP A 91 9.05 2.77 -7.45
C ASP A 91 7.79 1.92 -7.22
N PHE A 92 7.47 1.61 -5.96
CA PHE A 92 6.24 0.88 -5.63
C PHE A 92 5.00 1.70 -5.99
N VAL A 93 5.00 2.99 -5.62
CA VAL A 93 3.88 3.90 -5.92
C VAL A 93 3.63 3.95 -7.43
N GLU A 94 4.69 4.16 -8.22
CA GLU A 94 4.60 4.20 -9.68
C GLU A 94 4.10 2.88 -10.26
N THR A 95 4.62 1.76 -9.76
CA THR A 95 4.19 0.42 -10.20
C THR A 95 2.71 0.19 -9.92
N VAL A 96 2.20 0.54 -8.73
CA VAL A 96 0.78 0.39 -8.40
C VAL A 96 -0.12 1.29 -9.24
N ILE A 97 0.29 2.54 -9.47
CA ILE A 97 -0.48 3.48 -10.30
C ILE A 97 -0.57 2.98 -11.75
N PHE A 98 0.51 2.42 -12.29
CA PHE A 98 0.57 1.96 -13.67
C PHE A 98 -0.16 0.62 -13.87
N ASP A 99 0.10 -0.36 -13.01
CA ASP A 99 -0.40 -1.72 -13.17
C ASP A 99 -1.73 -1.99 -12.46
N GLU A 100 -2.19 -1.07 -11.59
CA GLU A 100 -3.42 -1.18 -10.81
C GLU A 100 -3.54 -2.54 -10.09
N SER A 101 -2.42 -3.09 -9.65
CA SER A 101 -2.33 -4.40 -9.01
C SER A 101 -1.30 -4.41 -7.89
N ILE A 102 -1.57 -5.24 -6.89
CA ILE A 102 -0.69 -5.47 -5.73
C ILE A 102 -0.69 -6.97 -5.47
N PHE A 103 0.51 -7.52 -5.26
CA PHE A 103 0.72 -8.91 -4.94
C PHE A 103 1.04 -9.03 -3.45
N ILE A 104 0.46 -10.03 -2.79
CA ILE A 104 0.82 -10.42 -1.43
C ILE A 104 1.77 -11.61 -1.55
N ILE A 105 2.95 -11.47 -0.95
CA ILE A 105 3.99 -12.50 -0.92
C ILE A 105 4.42 -12.76 0.52
N ASN A 106 5.04 -13.92 0.78
CA ASN A 106 5.74 -14.15 2.05
C ASN A 106 7.23 -13.74 1.96
N GLU A 107 7.94 -13.83 3.08
CA GLU A 107 9.41 -13.60 3.15
C GLU A 107 10.24 -14.50 2.24
N LYS A 108 9.74 -15.68 1.86
CA LYS A 108 10.39 -16.59 0.92
C LYS A 108 10.12 -16.22 -0.54
N LEU A 109 9.43 -15.11 -0.78
CA LEU A 109 8.98 -14.64 -2.10
C LEU A 109 7.95 -15.56 -2.76
N ASP A 110 7.32 -16.46 -1.99
CA ASP A 110 6.21 -17.26 -2.49
C ASP A 110 4.99 -16.37 -2.65
N HIS A 111 4.33 -16.52 -3.79
CA HIS A 111 3.08 -15.82 -4.08
C HIS A 111 1.94 -16.38 -3.22
N LEU A 112 1.33 -15.52 -2.40
CA LEU A 112 0.16 -15.88 -1.59
C LEU A 112 -1.13 -15.49 -2.30
N PHE A 113 -1.19 -14.25 -2.80
CA PHE A 113 -2.41 -13.67 -3.34
C PHE A 113 -2.13 -12.49 -4.27
N SER A 114 -3.06 -12.17 -5.18
CA SER A 114 -2.95 -10.99 -6.04
C SER A 114 -4.27 -10.23 -6.11
N LEU A 115 -4.18 -8.92 -5.90
CA LEU A 115 -5.26 -7.99 -6.18
C LEU A 115 -5.03 -7.38 -7.57
N LYS A 116 -6.06 -7.42 -8.41
CA LYS A 116 -6.05 -6.84 -9.75
C LYS A 116 -7.16 -5.81 -9.88
N LYS A 117 -6.97 -4.80 -10.74
CA LYS A 117 -7.94 -3.73 -11.02
C LYS A 117 -8.30 -2.93 -9.76
N ILE A 118 -7.30 -2.61 -8.97
CA ILE A 118 -7.46 -1.78 -7.77
C ILE A 118 -7.80 -0.36 -8.21
N MET A 119 -8.82 0.25 -7.61
CA MET A 119 -9.15 1.65 -7.86
C MET A 119 -8.07 2.58 -7.27
N THR A 120 -7.22 3.15 -8.11
CA THR A 120 -6.07 3.98 -7.70
C THR A 120 -6.36 5.48 -7.69
N THR A 121 -7.55 5.93 -8.10
CA THR A 121 -7.90 7.37 -8.24
C THR A 121 -7.56 8.19 -6.99
N GLN A 122 -7.90 7.69 -5.80
CA GLN A 122 -7.61 8.41 -4.56
C GLN A 122 -6.11 8.37 -4.22
N PHE A 123 -5.44 7.26 -4.50
CA PHE A 123 -4.00 7.11 -4.29
C PHE A 123 -3.17 8.07 -5.17
N ILE A 124 -3.57 8.24 -6.43
CA ILE A 124 -2.97 9.22 -7.36
C ILE A 124 -3.12 10.65 -6.84
N LYS A 125 -4.29 11.00 -6.28
CA LYS A 125 -4.51 12.31 -5.65
C LYS A 125 -3.58 12.52 -4.47
N THR A 126 -3.43 11.52 -3.60
CA THR A 126 -2.48 11.57 -2.47
C THR A 126 -1.04 11.78 -2.96
N LYS A 127 -0.59 11.02 -3.97
CA LYS A 127 0.74 11.21 -4.57
C LYS A 127 0.95 12.62 -5.12
N THR A 128 -0.07 13.16 -5.79
CA THR A 128 -0.02 14.52 -6.35
C THR A 128 0.08 15.57 -5.23
N GLU A 129 -0.65 15.41 -4.13
CA GLU A 129 -0.54 16.29 -2.97
C GLU A 129 0.84 16.18 -2.30
N PHE A 130 1.36 14.95 -2.13
CA PHE A 130 2.69 14.69 -1.61
C PHE A 130 3.78 15.42 -2.41
N ASP A 131 3.75 15.30 -3.74
CA ASP A 131 4.75 15.91 -4.61
C ASP A 131 4.71 17.45 -4.56
N LYS A 132 3.50 18.03 -4.44
CA LYS A 132 3.33 19.48 -4.27
C LYS A 132 3.94 19.95 -2.95
N LEU A 133 3.65 19.25 -1.86
CA LEU A 133 4.17 19.60 -0.52
C LEU A 133 5.68 19.40 -0.44
N LYS A 134 6.22 18.31 -1.00
CA LYS A 134 7.66 18.04 -1.06
C LYS A 134 8.39 19.17 -1.80
N LYS A 135 7.86 19.62 -2.94
CA LYS A 135 8.43 20.76 -3.69
C LYS A 135 8.41 22.06 -2.89
N GLN A 136 7.32 22.36 -2.18
CA GLN A 136 7.23 23.55 -1.34
C GLN A 136 8.25 23.55 -0.20
N ILE A 137 8.45 22.39 0.45
CA ILE A 137 9.46 22.24 1.52
C ILE A 137 10.86 22.47 0.95
N THR A 138 11.19 21.85 -0.18
CA THR A 138 12.52 21.98 -0.80
C THR A 138 12.80 23.39 -1.34
N GLN A 139 11.78 24.14 -1.78
CA GLN A 139 11.95 25.52 -2.26
C GLN A 139 12.08 26.56 -1.15
N ASN A 140 11.66 26.23 0.07
CA ASN A 140 11.68 27.11 1.24
C ASN A 140 12.87 26.83 2.19
N THR A 141 13.78 25.94 1.80
CA THR A 141 15.01 25.60 2.54
C THR A 141 16.22 26.06 1.74
#